data_AF-A0A3M0N0N0-F1
#
_entry.id   AF-A0A3M0N0N0-F1
#
_cell.length_a   1.000
_cell.length_b   1.000
_cell.length_c   1.000
_cell.angle_alpha   90.00
_cell.angle_beta   90.00
_cell.angle_gamma   90.00
#
_symmetry.space_group_name_H-M   'P 1'
#
loop_
_entity.id
_entity.type
_entity.pdbx_description
1 polymer ?
#
loop_
_entity_poly.entity_id
_entity_poly.type
_entity_poly.pdbx_seq_one_letter_code
_entity_poly.pdbx_strand_id
1 'polypeptide(L)'
;MLLRRKLRIRGMAALAAISCTPLAIQPGLADGGEWLCLSETRGNGPEVARLPLKPDGIFSLSFIHSVSDTPVTDIYRVEDGKIEQIAEIFEAHGAGLPSIADDVGATGWRHENGRFIIEMTRPTGPIPLRIQAQFENTLHVAGTDLPLADLGYSALTLARCDEERPH
;
A
#
# COMPACT_ATOMS: atom_id res chain seq x y z
N MET A 1 7.05 90.85 26.27
CA MET A 1 5.77 90.14 26.47
C MET A 1 5.74 88.93 25.54
N LEU A 2 5.33 87.79 26.07
CA LEU A 2 5.36 86.43 25.49
C LEU A 2 4.93 86.38 24.00
N LEU A 3 5.39 85.46 23.14
CA LEU A 3 4.90 84.07 23.16
C LEU A 3 5.59 83.17 22.10
N ARG A 4 6.28 82.14 22.61
CA ARG A 4 6.33 80.72 22.20
C ARG A 4 6.16 80.31 20.71
N ARG A 5 7.23 79.65 20.22
CA ARG A 5 7.33 78.20 19.85
C ARG A 5 6.38 77.67 18.75
N LYS A 6 6.95 77.14 17.66
CA LYS A 6 7.13 75.68 17.43
C LYS A 6 7.76 75.37 16.06
N LEU A 7 8.84 74.60 16.14
CA LEU A 7 9.56 73.91 15.06
C LEU A 7 8.70 72.76 14.50
N ARG A 8 8.62 72.60 13.17
CA ARG A 8 8.30 71.31 12.53
C ARG A 8 9.06 71.16 11.20
N ILE A 9 10.22 70.54 11.30
CA ILE A 9 10.92 69.88 10.20
C ILE A 9 10.15 68.60 9.88
N ARG A 10 9.75 68.39 8.62
CA ARG A 10 9.27 67.09 8.14
C ARG A 10 10.37 66.47 7.30
N GLY A 11 11.05 65.48 7.87
CA GLY A 11 11.96 64.58 7.17
C GLY A 11 11.17 63.59 6.31
N MET A 12 11.70 63.33 5.13
CA MET A 12 11.20 62.37 4.15
C MET A 12 11.77 60.99 4.52
N ALA A 13 10.93 60.07 4.99
CA ALA A 13 11.33 58.70 5.27
C ALA A 13 11.11 57.85 4.01
N ALA A 14 12.21 57.30 3.48
CA ALA A 14 12.18 56.31 2.41
C ALA A 14 11.78 54.93 2.99
N LEU A 15 10.72 54.34 2.44
CA LEU A 15 10.31 52.97 2.74
C LEU A 15 11.13 51.99 1.89
N ALA A 16 12.05 51.27 2.52
CA ALA A 16 12.67 50.08 1.92
C ALA A 16 11.71 48.89 2.10
N ALA A 17 11.12 48.42 1.00
CA ALA A 17 10.30 47.23 0.99
C ALA A 17 11.21 45.98 1.03
N ILE A 18 11.24 45.30 2.18
CA ILE A 18 11.85 43.97 2.31
C ILE A 18 10.79 42.96 1.87
N SER A 19 10.91 42.47 0.64
CA SER A 19 10.11 41.37 0.11
C SER A 19 10.57 40.07 0.76
N CYS A 20 9.86 39.64 1.81
CA CYS A 20 10.01 38.33 2.43
C CYS A 20 9.22 37.33 1.57
N THR A 21 9.87 36.73 0.57
CA THR A 21 9.25 35.63 -0.18
C THR A 21 9.14 34.41 0.73
N PRO A 22 7.93 33.87 0.96
CA PRO A 22 7.81 32.63 1.71
C PRO A 22 8.47 31.52 0.89
N LEU A 23 9.43 30.83 1.51
CA LEU A 23 10.01 29.61 0.99
C LEU A 23 8.88 28.58 0.94
N ALA A 24 8.25 28.44 -0.22
CA ALA A 24 7.28 27.39 -0.46
C ALA A 24 8.03 26.05 -0.36
N ILE A 25 7.79 25.31 0.72
CA ILE A 25 8.16 23.91 0.81
C ILE A 25 7.33 23.20 -0.25
N GLN A 26 7.92 22.95 -1.41
CA GLN A 26 7.30 22.06 -2.38
C GLN A 26 7.36 20.67 -1.76
N PRO A 27 6.21 19.99 -1.53
CA PRO A 27 6.27 18.55 -1.30
C PRO A 27 6.93 17.98 -2.54
N GLY A 28 8.04 17.26 -2.34
CA GLY A 28 8.65 16.51 -3.42
C GLY A 28 7.58 15.62 -4.04
N LEU A 29 7.21 15.90 -5.28
CA LEU A 29 6.54 14.91 -6.12
C LEU A 29 7.52 13.74 -6.21
N ALA A 30 7.30 12.71 -5.42
CA ALA A 30 7.85 11.40 -5.68
C ALA A 30 7.17 10.91 -6.97
N ASP A 31 7.69 11.34 -8.13
CA ASP A 31 7.23 10.90 -9.45
C ASP A 31 7.90 9.57 -9.82
N GLY A 32 7.76 8.61 -8.91
CA GLY A 32 8.09 7.21 -9.10
C GLY A 32 6.92 6.43 -8.56
N GLY A 33 6.02 5.98 -9.44
CA GLY A 33 4.93 5.09 -9.01
C GLY A 33 5.52 3.89 -8.29
N GLU A 34 4.90 3.44 -7.20
CA GLU A 34 5.34 2.22 -6.53
C GLU A 34 5.08 1.00 -7.44
N TRP A 35 5.93 -0.02 -7.32
CA TRP A 35 5.83 -1.23 -8.14
C TRP A 35 5.84 -2.47 -7.25
N LEU A 36 5.07 -3.47 -7.65
CA LEU A 36 5.15 -4.82 -7.12
C LEU A 36 5.98 -5.69 -8.05
N CYS A 37 6.83 -6.51 -7.47
CA CYS A 37 7.70 -7.44 -8.17
C CYS A 37 7.38 -8.87 -7.74
N LEU A 38 7.26 -9.75 -8.72
CA LEU A 38 7.26 -11.20 -8.53
C LEU A 38 8.64 -11.72 -8.90
N SER A 39 9.26 -12.49 -8.01
CA SER A 39 10.53 -13.19 -8.29
C SER A 39 10.40 -14.67 -7.97
N GLU A 40 11.22 -15.52 -8.58
CA GLU A 40 11.29 -16.93 -8.18
C GLU A 40 11.75 -17.05 -6.71
N THR A 41 11.00 -17.78 -5.88
CA THR A 41 11.28 -17.88 -4.43
C THR A 41 12.60 -18.58 -4.09
N ARG A 42 13.13 -19.42 -4.98
CA ARG A 42 14.35 -20.20 -4.72
C ARG A 42 15.60 -19.34 -4.99
N GLY A 43 16.24 -18.87 -3.92
CA GLY A 43 17.49 -18.09 -3.99
C GLY A 43 17.26 -16.63 -4.39
N ASN A 44 18.27 -16.01 -5.01
CA ASN A 44 18.12 -14.70 -5.66
C ASN A 44 17.57 -14.91 -7.09
N GLY A 45 16.41 -15.57 -7.17
CA GLY A 45 15.75 -15.87 -8.44
C GLY A 45 15.46 -14.60 -9.24
N PRO A 46 15.39 -14.70 -10.58
CA PRO A 46 15.14 -13.55 -11.43
C PRO A 46 13.77 -12.93 -11.14
N GLU A 47 13.64 -11.65 -11.47
CA GLU A 47 12.34 -10.99 -11.57
C GLU A 47 11.54 -11.63 -12.71
N VAL A 48 10.32 -12.05 -12.40
CA VAL A 48 9.38 -12.71 -13.31
C VAL A 48 8.38 -11.71 -13.87
N ALA A 49 7.91 -10.79 -13.03
CA ALA A 49 6.98 -9.74 -13.43
C ALA A 49 7.12 -8.50 -12.55
N ARG A 50 6.81 -7.35 -13.14
CA ARG A 50 6.76 -6.05 -12.49
C ARG A 50 5.44 -5.37 -12.82
N LEU A 51 4.67 -5.04 -11.80
CA LEU A 51 3.31 -4.53 -11.93
C LEU A 51 3.19 -3.15 -11.25
N PRO A 52 2.59 -2.16 -11.92
CA PRO A 52 2.45 -0.84 -11.32
C PRO A 52 1.45 -0.90 -10.18
N LEU A 53 1.74 -0.20 -9.10
CA LEU A 53 0.79 0.03 -8.03
C LEU A 53 0.03 1.33 -8.27
N LYS A 54 -1.24 1.36 -7.89
CA LYS A 54 -2.02 2.61 -7.89
C LYS A 54 -1.55 3.52 -6.74
N PRO A 55 -1.83 4.83 -6.80
CA PRO A 55 -1.45 5.76 -5.73
C PRO A 55 -2.05 5.45 -4.35
N ASP A 56 -3.10 4.63 -4.28
CA ASP A 56 -3.70 4.17 -3.01
C ASP A 56 -2.92 3.02 -2.35
N GLY A 57 -1.93 2.46 -3.07
CA GLY A 57 -1.10 1.36 -2.58
C GLY A 57 -1.81 0.00 -2.55
N ILE A 58 -3.05 -0.12 -3.06
CA ILE A 58 -3.90 -1.29 -2.83
C ILE A 58 -3.71 -2.36 -3.91
N PHE A 59 -3.62 -3.61 -3.46
CA PHE A 59 -3.69 -4.81 -4.29
C PHE A 59 -4.34 -5.97 -3.51
N SER A 60 -4.74 -7.04 -4.19
CA SER A 60 -5.24 -8.24 -3.53
C SER A 60 -4.73 -9.53 -4.15
N LEU A 61 -4.71 -10.59 -3.33
CA LEU A 61 -4.46 -11.96 -3.75
C LEU A 61 -5.73 -12.77 -3.54
N SER A 62 -6.23 -13.43 -4.57
CA SER A 62 -7.32 -14.41 -4.44
C SER A 62 -6.84 -15.83 -4.70
N PHE A 63 -7.50 -16.80 -4.06
CA PHE A 63 -7.21 -18.22 -4.23
C PHE A 63 -8.36 -19.09 -3.72
N ILE A 64 -8.40 -20.35 -4.14
CA ILE A 64 -9.28 -21.38 -3.58
C ILE A 64 -8.58 -22.05 -2.38
N HIS A 65 -9.23 -22.03 -1.22
CA HIS A 65 -8.69 -22.58 0.00
C HIS A 65 -8.80 -24.11 0.02
N SER A 66 -7.64 -24.80 0.04
CA SER A 66 -7.54 -26.25 -0.20
C SER A 66 -8.33 -27.20 0.71
N VAL A 67 -8.78 -26.73 1.88
CA VAL A 67 -9.56 -27.55 2.82
C VAL A 67 -11.05 -27.33 2.64
N SER A 68 -11.44 -26.09 2.35
CA SER A 68 -12.84 -25.70 2.24
C SER A 68 -13.35 -25.69 0.79
N ASP A 69 -12.45 -25.68 -0.19
CA ASP A 69 -12.77 -25.46 -1.60
C ASP A 69 -13.62 -24.19 -1.82
N THR A 70 -13.40 -23.18 -0.97
CA THR A 70 -14.06 -21.87 -1.03
C THR A 70 -13.06 -20.78 -1.41
N PRO A 71 -13.50 -19.71 -2.08
CA PRO A 71 -12.64 -18.60 -2.43
C PRO A 71 -12.24 -17.79 -1.18
N VAL A 72 -10.98 -17.37 -1.16
CA VAL A 72 -10.42 -16.41 -0.20
C VAL A 72 -9.84 -15.23 -0.97
N THR A 73 -9.95 -14.03 -0.42
CA THR A 73 -9.30 -12.83 -0.96
C THR A 73 -8.61 -12.07 0.16
N ASP A 74 -7.29 -12.01 0.10
CA ASP A 74 -6.46 -11.17 0.97
C ASP A 74 -6.26 -9.80 0.32
N ILE A 75 -6.53 -8.74 1.08
CA ILE A 75 -6.37 -7.36 0.64
C ILE A 75 -5.16 -6.76 1.36
N TYR A 76 -4.29 -6.13 0.57
CA TYR A 76 -3.06 -5.51 1.03
C TYR A 76 -3.01 -4.04 0.67
N ARG A 77 -2.20 -3.30 1.44
CA ARG A 77 -1.76 -1.96 1.12
C ARG A 77 -0.25 -1.87 1.26
N VAL A 78 0.39 -1.17 0.34
CA VAL A 78 1.75 -0.67 0.54
C VAL A 78 1.67 0.68 1.26
N GLU A 79 2.23 0.75 2.46
CA GLU A 79 2.26 1.95 3.29
C GLU A 79 3.65 2.06 3.94
N ASP A 80 4.25 3.26 3.89
CA ASP A 80 5.62 3.51 4.36
C ASP A 80 6.67 2.49 3.85
N GLY A 81 6.50 2.05 2.60
CA GLY A 81 7.38 1.08 1.94
C GLY A 81 7.26 -0.36 2.47
N LYS A 82 6.22 -0.66 3.25
CA LYS A 82 5.92 -1.99 3.78
C LYS A 82 4.61 -2.49 3.21
N ILE A 83 4.51 -3.80 3.00
CA ILE A 83 3.25 -4.44 2.65
C ILE A 83 2.51 -4.76 3.95
N GLU A 84 1.26 -4.34 4.07
CA GLU A 84 0.39 -4.67 5.20
C GLU A 84 -0.87 -5.35 4.68
N GLN A 85 -1.24 -6.47 5.30
CA GLN A 85 -2.56 -7.06 5.07
C GLN A 85 -3.57 -6.28 5.88
N ILE A 86 -4.61 -5.80 5.21
CA ILE A 86 -5.64 -4.93 5.79
C ILE A 86 -7.00 -5.62 5.90
N ALA A 87 -7.23 -6.65 5.10
CA ALA A 87 -8.42 -7.48 5.22
C ALA A 87 -8.22 -8.88 4.65
N GLU A 88 -9.05 -9.81 5.11
CA GLU A 88 -9.24 -11.13 4.53
C GLU A 88 -10.74 -11.37 4.36
N ILE A 89 -11.14 -11.84 3.17
CA ILE A 89 -12.52 -12.12 2.81
C ILE A 89 -12.65 -13.59 2.48
N PHE A 90 -13.53 -14.30 3.17
CA PHE A 90 -13.71 -15.75 2.98
C PHE A 90 -15.11 -16.22 3.35
N GLU A 91 -15.44 -17.44 2.94
CA GLU A 91 -16.63 -18.16 3.38
C GLU A 91 -16.26 -19.11 4.52
N ALA A 92 -16.93 -18.98 5.67
CA ALA A 92 -16.67 -19.89 6.79
C ALA A 92 -17.37 -21.24 6.55
N HIS A 93 -16.67 -22.33 6.86
CA HIS A 93 -17.26 -23.66 6.86
C HIS A 93 -17.82 -24.05 8.23
N GLY A 94 -19.12 -24.33 8.27
CA GLY A 94 -19.81 -24.86 9.45
C GLY A 94 -20.47 -23.80 10.34
N ALA A 95 -20.88 -24.22 11.54
CA ALA A 95 -21.70 -23.42 12.48
C ALA A 95 -20.88 -22.52 13.43
N GLY A 96 -19.57 -22.44 13.25
CA GLY A 96 -18.68 -21.61 14.08
C GLY A 96 -18.41 -20.26 13.42
N LEU A 97 -18.60 -19.17 14.16
CA LEU A 97 -17.96 -17.90 13.81
C LEU A 97 -16.45 -18.12 13.80
N PRO A 98 -15.68 -17.50 12.87
CA PRO A 98 -14.23 -17.47 12.97
C PRO A 98 -13.85 -17.00 14.38
N SER A 99 -12.99 -17.72 15.09
CA SER A 99 -12.53 -17.25 16.41
C SER A 99 -11.54 -16.10 16.19
N ILE A 100 -12.06 -14.91 15.89
CA ILE A 100 -11.29 -13.67 15.71
C ILE A 100 -10.45 -13.35 16.95
N ALA A 101 -10.77 -13.96 18.09
CA ALA A 101 -10.08 -13.75 19.37
C ALA A 101 -8.58 -14.08 19.35
N ASP A 102 -8.08 -14.88 18.39
CA ASP A 102 -6.67 -15.30 18.34
C ASP A 102 -5.95 -14.96 17.02
N ASP A 103 -6.59 -14.24 16.08
CA ASP A 103 -5.94 -13.88 14.81
C ASP A 103 -5.05 -12.64 14.97
N VAL A 104 -3.78 -12.81 14.60
CA VAL A 104 -2.73 -11.79 14.79
C VAL A 104 -3.06 -10.54 13.99
N GLY A 105 -3.38 -9.46 14.69
CA GLY A 105 -3.60 -8.15 14.11
C GLY A 105 -5.03 -7.87 13.66
N ALA A 106 -6.00 -8.75 13.96
CA ALA A 106 -7.42 -8.48 13.71
C ALA A 106 -7.89 -7.23 14.48
N THR A 107 -8.55 -6.31 13.79
CA THR A 107 -9.07 -5.05 14.34
C THR A 107 -10.59 -5.00 14.32
N GLY A 108 -11.23 -5.82 13.48
CA GLY A 108 -12.67 -5.89 13.35
C GLY A 108 -13.10 -7.07 12.49
N TRP A 109 -14.39 -7.35 12.50
CA TRP A 109 -14.97 -8.30 11.57
C TRP A 109 -16.42 -7.94 11.27
N ARG A 110 -16.89 -8.36 10.11
CA ARG A 110 -18.30 -8.30 9.73
C ARG A 110 -18.66 -9.45 8.81
N HIS A 111 -19.96 -9.62 8.60
CA HIS A 111 -20.51 -10.59 7.68
C HIS A 111 -21.41 -9.86 6.69
N GLU A 112 -21.06 -9.92 5.41
CA GLU A 112 -21.80 -9.27 4.32
C GLU A 112 -21.96 -10.25 3.15
N ASN A 113 -23.20 -10.39 2.64
CA ASN A 113 -23.50 -11.18 1.45
C ASN A 113 -22.95 -12.63 1.52
N GLY A 114 -23.05 -13.29 2.67
CA GLY A 114 -22.57 -14.67 2.84
C GLY A 114 -21.07 -14.82 3.09
N ARG A 115 -20.32 -13.71 3.17
CA ARG A 115 -18.87 -13.71 3.36
C ARG A 115 -18.46 -13.03 4.66
N PHE A 116 -17.49 -13.64 5.34
CA PHE A 116 -16.80 -13.01 6.45
C PHE A 116 -15.75 -12.06 5.90
N ILE A 117 -15.68 -10.87 6.48
CA ILE A 117 -14.61 -9.93 6.23
C ILE A 117 -13.96 -9.65 7.58
N ILE A 118 -12.70 -10.06 7.72
CA ILE A 118 -11.86 -9.74 8.86
C ILE A 118 -11.03 -8.53 8.46
N GLU A 119 -11.15 -7.45 9.22
CA GLU A 119 -10.29 -6.27 9.11
C GLU A 119 -9.10 -6.47 10.03
N MET A 120 -7.91 -6.10 9.56
CA MET A 120 -6.68 -6.33 10.30
C MET A 120 -5.62 -5.27 9.98
N THR A 121 -4.56 -5.28 10.79
CA THR A 121 -3.32 -4.55 10.50
C THR A 121 -2.18 -5.51 10.78
N ARG A 122 -1.77 -6.22 9.72
CA ARG A 122 -0.74 -7.25 9.81
C ARG A 122 0.41 -6.92 8.87
N PRO A 123 1.54 -6.41 9.41
CA PRO A 123 2.74 -6.20 8.63
C PRO A 123 3.16 -7.52 7.97
N THR A 124 3.37 -7.45 6.67
CA THR A 124 3.76 -8.60 5.87
C THR A 124 5.12 -8.29 5.23
N GLY A 125 6.05 -9.25 5.30
CA GLY A 125 7.28 -9.18 4.53
C GLY A 125 7.03 -9.48 3.05
N PRO A 126 8.08 -9.81 2.28
CA PRO A 126 7.90 -10.51 1.01
C PRO A 126 6.95 -11.71 1.22
N ILE A 127 5.95 -11.84 0.37
CA ILE A 127 4.90 -12.85 0.48
C ILE A 127 5.31 -14.07 -0.35
N PRO A 128 5.69 -15.20 0.28
CA PRO A 128 5.94 -16.43 -0.45
C PRO A 128 4.61 -17.04 -0.92
N LEU A 129 4.51 -17.30 -2.21
CA LEU A 129 3.33 -17.84 -2.86
C LEU A 129 3.67 -19.22 -3.39
N ARG A 130 2.87 -20.22 -3.01
CA ARG A 130 2.90 -21.55 -3.60
C ARG A 130 1.82 -21.64 -4.66
N ILE A 131 2.21 -21.91 -5.89
CA ILE A 131 1.32 -21.84 -7.05
C ILE A 131 0.98 -23.25 -7.50
N GLN A 132 -0.32 -23.53 -7.56
CA GLN A 132 -0.89 -24.70 -8.23
C GLN A 132 -2.13 -24.24 -8.98
N ALA A 133 -2.28 -24.65 -10.23
CA ALA A 133 -3.38 -24.22 -11.09
C ALA A 133 -4.77 -24.44 -10.45
N GLN A 134 -4.94 -25.55 -9.72
CA GLN A 134 -6.19 -25.90 -9.04
C GLN A 134 -6.61 -24.93 -7.92
N PHE A 135 -5.70 -24.10 -7.41
CA PHE A 135 -6.01 -23.11 -6.37
C PHE A 135 -6.24 -21.71 -6.95
N GLU A 136 -6.16 -21.55 -8.28
CA GLU A 136 -6.53 -20.32 -8.99
C GLU A 136 -5.90 -19.04 -8.39
N ASN A 137 -4.67 -19.15 -7.86
CA ASN A 137 -3.98 -18.03 -7.24
C ASN A 137 -3.87 -16.87 -8.24
N THR A 138 -4.49 -15.73 -7.93
CA THR A 138 -4.56 -14.57 -8.83
C THR A 138 -4.15 -13.31 -8.10
N LEU A 139 -3.24 -12.54 -8.69
CA LEU A 139 -2.86 -11.21 -8.21
C LEU A 139 -3.69 -10.15 -8.93
N HIS A 140 -4.38 -9.33 -8.15
CA HIS A 140 -5.21 -8.22 -8.64
C HIS A 140 -4.52 -6.91 -8.29
N VAL A 141 -4.05 -6.17 -9.29
CA VAL A 141 -3.33 -4.91 -9.07
C VAL A 141 -3.54 -3.96 -10.24
N ALA A 142 -3.81 -2.69 -9.94
CA ALA A 142 -3.97 -1.61 -10.93
C ALA A 142 -4.97 -1.89 -12.08
N GLY A 143 -5.96 -2.77 -11.87
CA GLY A 143 -6.94 -3.17 -12.90
C GLY A 143 -6.47 -4.35 -13.78
N THR A 144 -5.34 -4.95 -13.44
CA THR A 144 -4.83 -6.19 -14.02
C THR A 144 -5.15 -7.35 -13.08
N ASP A 145 -5.75 -8.40 -13.64
CA ASP A 145 -5.88 -9.69 -12.99
C ASP A 145 -4.83 -10.63 -13.60
N LEU A 146 -3.89 -11.10 -12.78
CA LEU A 146 -2.79 -11.96 -13.20
C LEU A 146 -2.92 -13.33 -12.52
N PRO A 147 -3.47 -14.34 -13.21
CA PRO A 147 -3.40 -15.72 -12.75
C PRO A 147 -1.94 -16.16 -12.65
N LEU A 148 -1.49 -16.52 -11.45
CA LEU A 148 -0.08 -16.80 -11.21
C LEU A 148 0.39 -18.12 -11.83
N ALA A 149 -0.54 -19.05 -12.08
CA ALA A 149 -0.26 -20.30 -12.77
C ALA A 149 0.19 -20.09 -14.23
N ASP A 150 -0.26 -19.01 -14.88
CA ASP A 150 0.08 -18.69 -16.27
C ASP A 150 1.56 -18.30 -16.42
N LEU A 151 2.23 -17.95 -15.32
CA LEU A 151 3.65 -17.61 -15.30
C LEU A 151 4.55 -18.85 -15.37
N GLY A 152 4.02 -20.06 -15.12
CA GLY A 152 4.77 -21.31 -15.23
C GLY A 152 5.72 -21.62 -14.05
N TYR A 153 5.57 -20.92 -12.92
CA TYR A 153 6.37 -21.14 -11.71
C TYR A 153 5.54 -21.84 -10.63
N SER A 154 6.17 -22.75 -9.88
CA SER A 154 5.52 -23.42 -8.73
C SER A 154 5.60 -22.61 -7.43
N ALA A 155 6.51 -21.65 -7.37
CA ALA A 155 6.70 -20.77 -6.21
C ALA A 155 7.23 -19.41 -6.65
N LEU A 156 6.55 -18.35 -6.22
CA LEU A 156 6.95 -16.96 -6.44
C LEU A 156 6.95 -16.20 -5.12
N THR A 157 7.80 -15.20 -5.02
CA THR A 157 7.78 -14.24 -3.92
C THR A 157 7.26 -12.93 -4.47
N LEU A 158 6.19 -12.42 -3.86
CA LEU A 158 5.67 -11.09 -4.13
C LEU A 158 6.29 -10.10 -3.14
N ALA A 159 6.86 -9.02 -3.63
CA ALA A 159 7.41 -7.96 -2.81
C ALA A 159 7.20 -6.60 -3.49
N ARG A 160 7.44 -5.53 -2.74
CA ARG A 160 7.74 -4.25 -3.37
C ARG A 160 9.03 -4.40 -4.18
N CYS A 161 9.10 -3.78 -5.34
CA CYS A 161 10.34 -3.77 -6.11
C CYS A 161 11.44 -3.04 -5.33
N ASP A 162 12.60 -3.67 -5.20
CA ASP A 162 13.81 -3.01 -4.71
C ASP A 162 14.32 -2.09 -5.84
N GLU A 163 14.55 -0.79 -5.56
CA GLU A 163 15.17 0.13 -6.54
C GLU A 163 16.60 -0.31 -6.93
N GLU A 164 17.22 -1.17 -6.12
CA GLU A 164 18.66 -1.45 -6.11
C GLU A 164 19.06 -2.75 -6.83
N ARG A 165 18.12 -3.46 -7.48
CA ARG A 165 18.46 -4.60 -8.37
C ARG A 165 18.62 -4.10 -9.81
N PRO A 166 19.86 -3.97 -10.34
CA PRO A 166 20.06 -3.65 -11.74
C PRO A 166 19.65 -4.84 -12.60
N HIS A 167 18.94 -4.52 -13.68
CA HIS A 167 18.57 -5.43 -14.77
C HIS A 167 19.81 -5.99 -15.50
#